data_AF-A0ABC8KI97-F1
#
_entry.id   AF-A0ABC8KI97-F1
#
_cell.length_a   1.000
_cell.length_b   1.000
_cell.length_c   1.000
_cell.angle_alpha   90.00
_cell.angle_beta   90.00
_cell.angle_gamma   90.00
#
_symmetry.space_group_name_H-M   'P 1'
#
loop_
_entity.id
_entity.type
_entity.pdbx_description
1 polymer ?
#
loop_
_entity_poly.entity_id
_entity_poly.type
_entity_poly.pdbx_seq_one_letter_code
_entity_poly.pdbx_strand_id
1 'polypeptide(L)'
;MEATTITHVTTNNPNNTNLHGAVVEEVEGLIKVYKDGHVTKSSSVSKLPLIVYFHGGGFCAGSASWSCYHQFMARLSAKSRCLVMHVNYRLAPENPLPAAYEDGVNAILWLKKTRNDNLWSKLCDFDRIFLAGDSAGGNIANHVAADALIKPLNIEGTILIQPFFSGETRTESERRVENNTKSSVLTLASSDTWWRLALPRGANREHPYCKPVEIKTRTLVCVAEMDVLMDRAIEMCDSDEKMNKCVVYKGVGHAFQILDESPLGHKMTLEMLCDIEAFIHHFESL
;
A
#
# COMPACT_ATOMS: atom_id res chain seq x y z
N MET A 1 8.17 0.69 16.28
CA MET A 1 8.55 0.66 14.85
C MET A 1 9.77 -0.24 14.71
N GLU A 2 9.54 -1.53 14.47
CA GLU A 2 10.60 -2.38 13.93
C GLU A 2 10.52 -2.24 12.41
N ALA A 3 11.37 -1.39 11.84
CA ALA A 3 11.69 -1.49 10.43
C ALA A 3 12.62 -2.70 10.31
N THR A 4 12.21 -3.70 9.53
CA THR A 4 12.99 -4.93 9.37
C THR A 4 14.39 -4.59 8.85
N THR A 5 15.36 -5.11 9.59
CA THR A 5 16.79 -4.77 9.69
C THR A 5 17.58 -4.82 8.39
N ILE A 6 18.42 -3.81 8.11
CA ILE A 6 19.61 -4.02 7.23
C ILE A 6 20.82 -3.23 7.78
N THR A 7 21.84 -3.97 8.24
CA THR A 7 23.11 -3.47 8.80
C THR A 7 24.27 -3.65 7.81
N HIS A 8 25.08 -2.59 7.70
CA HIS A 8 26.44 -2.48 7.12
C HIS A 8 26.69 -2.84 5.64
N VAL A 9 27.13 -1.83 4.87
CA VAL A 9 27.61 -1.94 3.48
C VAL A 9 29.14 -1.88 3.47
N THR A 10 29.80 -2.96 3.02
CA THR A 10 31.19 -2.93 2.55
C THR A 10 31.18 -2.87 1.03
N THR A 11 31.70 -1.79 0.47
CA THR A 11 31.88 -1.63 -0.98
C THR A 11 33.01 -2.55 -1.44
N ASN A 12 32.74 -3.56 -2.28
CA ASN A 12 33.79 -4.17 -3.10
C ASN A 12 33.27 -4.87 -4.38
N ASN A 13 33.93 -4.51 -5.48
CA ASN A 13 34.19 -5.20 -6.76
C ASN A 13 33.05 -5.99 -7.47
N PRO A 14 32.62 -5.61 -8.70
CA PRO A 14 31.45 -6.20 -9.38
C PRO A 14 31.58 -7.65 -9.88
N ASN A 15 32.71 -8.33 -9.68
CA ASN A 15 33.05 -9.57 -10.41
C ASN A 15 33.09 -10.86 -9.57
N ASN A 16 32.43 -10.93 -8.40
CA ASN A 16 32.42 -12.17 -7.62
C ASN A 16 31.04 -12.50 -7.02
N THR A 17 30.20 -13.15 -7.82
CA THR A 17 28.80 -13.47 -7.48
C THR A 17 28.62 -14.57 -6.43
N ASN A 18 29.70 -15.22 -5.96
CA ASN A 18 29.64 -16.38 -5.06
C ASN A 18 30.13 -16.13 -3.61
N LEU A 19 30.46 -14.89 -3.23
CA LEU A 19 31.02 -14.60 -1.89
C LEU A 19 29.98 -14.36 -0.79
N HIS A 20 28.76 -13.95 -1.14
CA HIS A 20 27.79 -13.39 -0.18
C HIS A 20 26.63 -14.34 0.17
N GLY A 21 26.67 -15.58 -0.31
CA GLY A 21 25.61 -16.57 -0.10
C GLY A 21 24.38 -16.31 -0.97
N ALA A 22 23.21 -16.81 -0.53
CA ALA A 22 21.97 -16.70 -1.29
C ALA A 22 21.43 -15.27 -1.29
N VAL A 23 20.88 -14.86 -2.43
CA VAL A 23 20.06 -13.65 -2.54
C VAL A 23 18.76 -13.89 -1.78
N VAL A 24 18.44 -13.02 -0.84
CA VAL A 24 17.22 -13.08 -0.02
C VAL A 24 16.14 -12.14 -0.54
N GLU A 25 16.53 -11.04 -1.19
CA GLU A 25 15.60 -10.11 -1.86
C GLU A 25 16.22 -9.58 -3.16
N GLU A 26 15.39 -9.40 -4.18
CA GLU A 26 15.84 -8.88 -5.49
C GLU A 26 14.79 -7.94 -6.10
N VAL A 27 15.26 -6.82 -6.64
CA VAL A 27 14.48 -5.92 -7.49
C VAL A 27 14.97 -6.09 -8.93
N GLU A 28 14.41 -7.05 -9.66
CA GLU A 28 14.62 -7.31 -11.10
C GLU A 28 16.06 -7.06 -11.61
N GLY A 29 17.09 -7.61 -10.95
CA GLY A 29 18.50 -7.43 -11.31
C GLY A 29 19.10 -6.04 -11.02
N LEU A 30 18.30 -5.08 -10.53
CA LEU A 30 18.74 -3.73 -10.16
C LEU A 30 19.37 -3.69 -8.79
N ILE A 31 18.77 -4.39 -7.83
CA ILE A 31 19.23 -4.49 -6.45
C ILE A 31 19.12 -5.94 -6.03
N LYS A 32 20.19 -6.49 -5.44
CA LYS A 32 20.18 -7.80 -4.79
C LYS A 32 20.65 -7.64 -3.36
N VAL A 33 19.84 -8.11 -2.42
CA VAL A 33 20.19 -8.20 -1.00
C VAL A 33 20.56 -9.64 -0.72
N TYR A 34 21.74 -9.84 -0.14
CA TYR A 34 22.27 -11.14 0.19
C TYR A 34 22.03 -11.45 1.67
N LYS A 35 22.07 -12.74 2.02
CA LYS A 35 21.80 -13.22 3.39
C LYS A 35 22.74 -12.61 4.45
N ASP A 36 23.94 -12.21 4.07
CA ASP A 36 24.92 -11.54 4.94
C ASP A 36 24.69 -10.02 5.07
N GLY A 37 23.62 -9.49 4.48
CA GLY A 37 23.29 -8.06 4.46
C GLY A 37 24.01 -7.28 3.35
N HIS A 38 24.86 -7.94 2.55
CA HIS A 38 25.49 -7.29 1.42
C HIS A 38 24.43 -6.89 0.38
N VAL A 39 24.64 -5.75 -0.29
CA VAL A 39 23.73 -5.25 -1.32
C VAL A 39 24.53 -4.94 -2.57
N THR A 40 24.22 -5.64 -3.66
CA THR A 40 24.73 -5.27 -4.98
C THR A 40 23.69 -4.47 -5.74
N LYS A 41 24.18 -3.54 -6.56
CA LYS A 41 23.36 -2.61 -7.32
C LYS A 41 23.89 -2.50 -8.74
N SER A 42 22.99 -2.53 -9.72
CA SER A 42 23.35 -2.29 -11.11
C SER A 42 23.92 -0.88 -11.28
N SER A 43 25.00 -0.74 -12.04
CA SER A 43 25.59 0.56 -12.39
C SER A 43 24.66 1.44 -13.25
N SER A 44 23.60 0.86 -13.83
CA SER A 44 22.64 1.55 -14.69
C SER A 44 21.57 2.35 -13.95
N VAL A 45 21.39 2.19 -12.62
CA VAL A 45 20.36 2.89 -11.86
C VAL A 45 20.93 3.42 -10.55
N SER A 46 20.88 4.75 -10.34
CA SER A 46 21.48 5.39 -9.17
C SER A 46 20.58 5.41 -7.94
N LYS A 47 19.25 5.40 -8.06
CA LYS A 47 18.23 5.32 -6.99
C LYS A 47 16.89 4.82 -7.56
N LEU A 48 16.04 4.20 -6.74
CA LEU A 48 14.70 3.72 -7.11
C LEU A 48 13.61 4.49 -6.35
N PRO A 49 12.40 4.65 -6.92
CA PRO A 49 11.25 5.18 -6.19
C PRO A 49 10.90 4.30 -4.98
N LEU A 50 10.21 4.89 -4.02
CA LEU A 50 9.79 4.22 -2.79
C LEU A 50 8.27 4.15 -2.70
N ILE A 51 7.75 2.97 -2.43
CA ILE A 51 6.37 2.75 -2.01
C ILE A 51 6.37 2.54 -0.50
N VAL A 52 5.68 3.41 0.24
CA VAL A 52 5.35 3.16 1.66
C VAL A 52 3.99 2.50 1.69
N TYR A 53 3.98 1.21 2.03
CA TYR A 53 2.80 0.35 1.94
C TYR A 53 2.18 0.11 3.32
N PHE A 54 0.85 0.19 3.39
CA PHE A 54 0.04 -0.14 4.56
C PHE A 54 -0.86 -1.35 4.23
N HIS A 55 -0.81 -2.41 5.04
CA HIS A 55 -1.64 -3.59 4.81
C HIS A 55 -3.12 -3.36 5.14
N GLY A 56 -4.00 -4.14 4.52
CA GLY A 56 -5.41 -4.26 4.85
C GLY A 56 -5.70 -5.05 6.14
N GLY A 57 -6.98 -5.36 6.37
CA GLY A 57 -7.46 -6.10 7.54
C GLY A 57 -8.37 -5.31 8.48
N GLY A 58 -9.07 -4.29 7.95
CA GLY A 58 -10.08 -3.54 8.71
C GLY A 58 -9.55 -2.83 9.96
N PHE A 59 -8.26 -2.45 9.97
CA PHE A 59 -7.52 -1.94 11.14
C PHE A 59 -7.38 -2.92 12.31
N CYS A 60 -7.96 -4.12 12.22
CA CYS A 60 -8.07 -5.06 13.33
C CYS A 60 -7.21 -6.33 13.13
N ALA A 61 -6.69 -6.54 11.93
CA ALA A 61 -5.92 -7.72 11.57
C ALA A 61 -4.85 -7.38 10.51
N GLY A 62 -3.92 -8.30 10.32
CA GLY A 62 -2.81 -8.16 9.38
C GLY A 62 -1.48 -7.92 10.07
N SER A 63 -0.41 -8.08 9.29
CA SER A 63 0.95 -7.74 9.69
C SER A 63 1.81 -7.60 8.45
N ALA A 64 2.81 -6.73 8.53
CA ALA A 64 3.83 -6.63 7.48
C ALA A 64 4.60 -7.96 7.25
N SER A 65 4.59 -8.86 8.24
CA SER A 65 5.27 -10.16 8.19
C SER A 65 4.44 -11.32 7.66
N TRP A 66 3.16 -11.10 7.32
CA TRP A 66 2.33 -12.19 6.78
C TRP A 66 2.81 -12.62 5.38
N SER A 67 2.86 -13.94 5.17
CA SER A 67 3.44 -14.55 3.96
C SER A 67 2.71 -14.14 2.67
N CYS A 68 1.38 -14.00 2.71
CA CYS A 68 0.59 -13.54 1.56
C CYS A 68 0.99 -12.11 1.13
N TYR A 69 1.18 -11.21 2.07
CA TYR A 69 1.69 -9.87 1.78
C TYR A 69 3.13 -9.90 1.27
N HIS A 70 4.00 -10.73 1.85
CA HIS A 70 5.38 -10.83 1.37
C HIS A 70 5.46 -11.19 -0.12
N GLN A 71 4.65 -12.16 -0.58
CA GLN A 71 4.59 -12.53 -1.99
C GLN A 71 4.11 -11.38 -2.89
N PHE A 72 3.05 -10.67 -2.48
CA PHE A 72 2.55 -9.53 -3.22
C PHE A 72 3.56 -8.37 -3.25
N MET A 73 4.20 -8.04 -2.13
CA MET A 73 5.22 -6.99 -2.03
C MET A 73 6.44 -7.31 -2.91
N ALA A 74 6.89 -8.57 -2.96
CA ALA A 74 7.98 -8.99 -3.84
C ALA A 74 7.61 -8.80 -5.32
N ARG A 75 6.39 -9.21 -5.73
CA ARG A 75 5.89 -8.99 -7.10
C ARG A 75 5.75 -7.52 -7.43
N LEU A 76 5.22 -6.72 -6.50
CA LEU A 76 5.06 -5.27 -6.65
C LEU A 76 6.41 -4.59 -6.83
N SER A 77 7.36 -4.88 -5.94
CA SER A 77 8.73 -4.36 -5.98
C SER A 77 9.41 -4.68 -7.32
N ALA A 78 9.38 -5.95 -7.74
CA ALA A 78 9.98 -6.37 -8.99
C ALA A 78 9.31 -5.72 -10.21
N LYS A 79 7.97 -5.76 -10.30
CA LYS A 79 7.24 -5.25 -11.46
C LYS A 79 7.34 -3.74 -11.60
N SER A 80 7.21 -3.01 -10.49
CA SER A 80 7.25 -1.53 -10.48
C SER A 80 8.67 -0.98 -10.38
N ARG A 81 9.69 -1.83 -10.18
CA ARG A 81 11.09 -1.42 -9.99
C ARG A 81 11.23 -0.38 -8.87
N CYS A 82 10.52 -0.60 -7.77
CA CYS A 82 10.48 0.28 -6.60
C CYS A 82 10.98 -0.44 -5.36
N LEU A 83 11.52 0.33 -4.40
CA LEU A 83 11.66 -0.14 -3.03
C LEU A 83 10.30 -0.13 -2.36
N VAL A 84 10.08 -1.03 -1.41
CA VAL A 84 8.85 -1.07 -0.61
C VAL A 84 9.18 -1.03 0.87
N MET A 85 8.66 -0.02 1.57
CA MET A 85 8.64 0.06 3.03
C MET A 85 7.27 -0.39 3.52
N HIS A 86 7.17 -1.61 4.05
CA HIS A 86 5.91 -2.14 4.56
C HIS A 86 5.73 -1.78 6.04
N VAL A 87 4.73 -0.96 6.36
CA VAL A 87 4.51 -0.43 7.71
C VAL A 87 3.65 -1.40 8.53
N ASN A 88 4.17 -1.83 9.68
CA ASN A 88 3.44 -2.61 10.66
C ASN A 88 2.79 -1.68 11.70
N TYR A 89 1.58 -1.21 11.40
CA TYR A 89 0.87 -0.24 12.23
C TYR A 89 0.11 -0.91 13.40
N ARG A 90 -0.16 -0.15 14.47
CA ARG A 90 -0.92 -0.62 15.62
C ARG A 90 -2.37 -0.93 15.24
N LEU A 91 -2.88 -2.06 15.73
CA LEU A 91 -4.22 -2.55 15.43
C LEU A 91 -5.23 -2.18 16.51
N ALA A 92 -6.48 -2.02 16.07
CA ALA A 92 -7.67 -1.98 16.91
C ALA A 92 -8.11 -3.41 17.29
N PRO A 93 -8.85 -3.59 18.39
CA PRO A 93 -9.37 -2.57 19.31
C PRO A 93 -8.39 -2.08 20.37
N GLU A 94 -7.20 -2.68 20.50
CA GLU A 94 -6.20 -2.30 21.51
C GLU A 94 -5.70 -0.88 21.29
N ASN A 95 -5.60 -0.46 20.02
CA ASN A 95 -5.21 0.88 19.59
C ASN A 95 -6.20 1.40 18.53
N PRO A 96 -7.37 1.92 18.91
CA PRO A 96 -8.33 2.49 17.97
C PRO A 96 -7.73 3.66 17.17
N LEU A 97 -8.40 4.05 16.09
CA LEU A 97 -8.02 5.24 15.32
C LEU A 97 -8.02 6.49 16.22
N PRO A 98 -7.02 7.38 16.09
CA PRO A 98 -6.09 7.53 14.95
C PRO A 98 -4.74 6.79 15.05
N ALA A 99 -4.55 5.82 15.96
CA ALA A 99 -3.23 5.22 16.19
C ALA A 99 -2.52 4.71 14.92
N ALA A 100 -3.26 4.09 14.00
CA ALA A 100 -2.73 3.61 12.73
C ALA A 100 -2.26 4.77 11.81
N TYR A 101 -2.95 5.91 11.82
CA TYR A 101 -2.56 7.11 11.05
C TYR A 101 -1.29 7.73 11.64
N GLU A 102 -1.20 7.81 12.96
CA GLU A 102 0.01 8.29 13.65
C GLU A 102 1.22 7.45 13.29
N ASP A 103 1.07 6.12 13.23
CA ASP A 103 2.15 5.21 12.85
C ASP A 103 2.58 5.41 11.40
N GLY A 104 1.63 5.68 10.50
CA GLY A 104 1.94 6.03 9.11
C GLY A 104 2.68 7.36 8.99
N VAL A 105 2.21 8.42 9.66
CA VAL A 105 2.93 9.70 9.70
C VAL A 105 4.32 9.53 10.31
N ASN A 106 4.46 8.75 11.38
CA ASN A 106 5.75 8.46 12.00
C ASN A 106 6.72 7.71 11.07
N ALA A 107 6.22 6.79 10.23
CA ALA A 107 7.03 6.14 9.21
C ALA A 107 7.61 7.14 8.19
N ILE A 108 6.78 8.11 7.75
CA ILE A 108 7.21 9.18 6.84
C ILE A 108 8.20 10.13 7.51
N LEU A 109 7.95 10.52 8.77
CA LEU A 109 8.87 11.33 9.56
C LEU A 109 10.21 10.62 9.82
N TRP A 110 10.19 9.29 9.96
CA TRP A 110 11.41 8.49 10.06
C TRP A 110 12.20 8.57 8.74
N LEU A 111 11.57 8.37 7.58
CA LEU A 111 12.23 8.52 6.28
C LEU A 111 12.88 9.91 6.09
N LYS A 112 12.23 10.97 6.57
CA LYS A 112 12.77 12.33 6.57
C LYS A 112 14.08 12.46 7.34
N LYS A 113 14.19 11.80 8.50
CA LYS A 113 15.41 11.78 9.35
C LYS A 113 16.49 10.86 8.78
N THR A 114 16.08 9.78 8.13
CA THR A 114 16.93 8.73 7.53
C THR A 114 17.65 9.18 6.25
N ARG A 115 17.55 10.44 5.82
CA ARG A 115 18.26 10.93 4.62
C ARG A 115 19.81 10.97 4.74
N ASN A 116 20.37 10.71 5.92
CA ASN A 116 21.82 10.74 6.17
C ASN A 116 22.44 9.33 6.27
N ASP A 117 23.34 9.01 5.32
CA ASP A 117 24.27 7.87 5.25
C ASP A 117 23.79 6.51 5.82
N ASN A 118 22.68 6.02 5.29
CA ASN A 118 22.27 4.62 5.47
C ASN A 118 21.86 4.00 4.13
N LEU A 119 21.47 2.73 4.17
CA LEU A 119 21.10 1.99 2.97
C LEU A 119 19.93 2.65 2.20
N TRP A 120 18.91 3.12 2.91
CA TRP A 120 17.79 3.85 2.29
C TRP A 120 18.29 5.09 1.55
N SER A 121 19.21 5.88 2.13
CA SER A 121 19.77 7.04 1.41
C SER A 121 20.59 6.70 0.15
N LYS A 122 21.12 5.46 0.06
CA LYS A 122 21.91 4.96 -1.07
C LYS A 122 21.04 4.32 -2.16
N LEU A 123 19.86 3.81 -1.80
CA LEU A 123 18.98 3.08 -2.72
C LEU A 123 17.72 3.88 -3.11
N CYS A 124 17.17 4.67 -2.20
CA CYS A 124 15.88 5.36 -2.34
C CYS A 124 16.05 6.73 -2.98
N ASP A 125 15.21 6.98 -3.99
CA ASP A 125 14.90 8.30 -4.50
C ASP A 125 13.82 8.93 -3.62
N PHE A 126 14.22 9.83 -2.73
CA PHE A 126 13.30 10.45 -1.77
C PHE A 126 12.46 11.59 -2.37
N ASP A 127 12.63 11.88 -3.66
CA ASP A 127 11.77 12.82 -4.40
C ASP A 127 10.63 12.08 -5.12
N ARG A 128 10.71 10.74 -5.19
CA ARG A 128 9.73 9.83 -5.80
C ARG A 128 9.16 8.86 -4.76
N ILE A 129 8.39 9.39 -3.81
CA ILE A 129 7.72 8.60 -2.77
C ILE A 129 6.24 8.44 -3.11
N PHE A 130 5.74 7.22 -3.01
CA PHE A 130 4.34 6.87 -3.18
C PHE A 130 3.80 6.31 -1.87
N LEU A 131 2.59 6.73 -1.49
CA LEU A 131 1.86 6.07 -0.42
C LEU A 131 0.93 5.04 -1.03
N ALA A 132 0.92 3.83 -0.49
CA ALA A 132 0.07 2.77 -1.01
C ALA A 132 -0.55 1.95 0.11
N GLY A 133 -1.68 1.33 -0.16
CA GLY A 133 -2.22 0.33 0.73
C GLY A 133 -3.50 -0.28 0.21
N ASP A 134 -3.83 -1.45 0.73
CA ASP A 134 -5.08 -2.13 0.43
C ASP A 134 -6.06 -2.03 1.59
N SER A 135 -7.37 -2.00 1.30
CA SER A 135 -8.41 -2.03 2.33
C SER A 135 -8.18 -0.91 3.38
N ALA A 136 -8.10 -1.26 4.67
CA ALA A 136 -7.77 -0.33 5.75
C ALA A 136 -6.44 0.40 5.52
N GLY A 137 -5.45 -0.25 4.92
CA GLY A 137 -4.20 0.36 4.51
C GLY A 137 -4.37 1.45 3.45
N GLY A 138 -5.33 1.29 2.53
CA GLY A 138 -5.70 2.35 1.58
C GLY A 138 -6.30 3.56 2.28
N ASN A 139 -7.14 3.34 3.30
CA ASN A 139 -7.65 4.43 4.14
C ASN A 139 -6.51 5.16 4.88
N ILE A 140 -5.56 4.41 5.45
CA ILE A 140 -4.37 4.98 6.10
C ILE A 140 -3.55 5.80 5.09
N ALA A 141 -3.26 5.26 3.90
CA ALA A 141 -2.50 5.95 2.87
C ALA A 141 -3.14 7.30 2.50
N ASN A 142 -4.46 7.34 2.31
CA ASN A 142 -5.20 8.57 2.01
C ASN A 142 -5.13 9.58 3.17
N HIS A 143 -5.33 9.16 4.42
CA HIS A 143 -5.25 10.06 5.58
C HIS A 143 -3.83 10.58 5.83
N VAL A 144 -2.81 9.73 5.67
CA VAL A 144 -1.39 10.12 5.81
C VAL A 144 -0.99 11.08 4.69
N ALA A 145 -1.47 10.90 3.46
CA ALA A 145 -1.20 11.81 2.34
C ALA A 145 -1.74 13.24 2.59
N ALA A 146 -2.83 13.38 3.36
CA ALA A 146 -3.39 14.68 3.73
C ALA A 146 -2.66 15.35 4.91
N ASP A 147 -1.85 14.62 5.67
CA ASP A 147 -1.25 15.11 6.89
C ASP A 147 -0.17 16.18 6.62
N ALA A 148 -0.27 17.32 7.30
CA ALA A 148 0.66 18.44 7.08
C ALA A 148 2.11 18.14 7.53
N LEU A 149 2.30 17.22 8.48
CA LEU A 149 3.60 16.88 9.07
C LEU A 149 4.52 16.16 8.10
N ILE A 150 3.98 15.52 7.06
CA ILE A 150 4.80 14.83 6.05
C ILE A 150 5.62 15.82 5.21
N LYS A 151 5.23 17.11 5.18
CA LYS A 151 5.98 18.14 4.46
C LYS A 151 7.36 18.39 5.09
N PRO A 152 8.40 18.69 4.29
CA PRO A 152 8.38 18.93 2.85
C PRO A 152 8.70 17.67 2.01
N LEU A 153 8.48 16.44 2.50
CA LEU A 153 8.68 15.26 1.64
C LEU A 153 7.71 15.32 0.47
N ASN A 154 8.24 15.07 -0.73
CA ASN A 154 7.43 15.01 -1.93
C ASN A 154 6.75 13.64 -2.01
N ILE A 155 5.45 13.61 -1.75
CA ILE A 155 4.62 12.45 -2.07
C ILE A 155 4.17 12.64 -3.52
N GLU A 156 4.74 11.87 -4.43
CA GLU A 156 4.50 11.98 -5.86
C GLU A 156 3.12 11.45 -6.24
N GLY A 157 2.60 10.46 -5.52
CA GLY A 157 1.29 9.87 -5.76
C GLY A 157 0.79 8.95 -4.65
N THR A 158 -0.49 8.64 -4.69
CA THR A 158 -1.16 7.73 -3.75
C THR A 158 -1.80 6.56 -4.52
N ILE A 159 -1.64 5.32 -4.05
CA ILE A 159 -2.18 4.10 -4.67
C ILE A 159 -3.12 3.41 -3.68
N LEU A 160 -4.41 3.39 -3.98
CA LEU A 160 -5.46 2.89 -3.11
C LEU A 160 -6.05 1.62 -3.68
N ILE A 161 -5.82 0.49 -3.05
CA ILE A 161 -6.31 -0.81 -3.51
C ILE A 161 -7.55 -1.19 -2.69
N GLN A 162 -8.73 -1.11 -3.29
CA GLN A 162 -10.03 -1.38 -2.65
C GLN A 162 -10.14 -0.66 -1.28
N PRO A 163 -9.99 0.68 -1.24
CA PRO A 163 -9.82 1.40 0.02
C PRO A 163 -11.04 1.23 0.94
N PHE A 164 -10.77 1.04 2.24
CA PHE A 164 -11.79 0.78 3.25
C PHE A 164 -12.38 2.10 3.76
N PHE A 165 -13.45 2.55 3.11
CA PHE A 165 -14.28 3.68 3.51
C PHE A 165 -15.72 3.22 3.83
N SER A 166 -16.49 4.04 4.56
CA SER A 166 -17.87 3.74 4.93
C SER A 166 -18.69 5.00 5.24
N GLY A 167 -19.98 4.80 5.47
CA GLY A 167 -20.95 5.82 5.89
C GLY A 167 -22.18 5.12 6.47
N GLU A 168 -23.00 5.83 7.26
CA GLU A 168 -24.18 5.20 7.86
C GLU A 168 -25.21 4.79 6.80
N THR A 169 -25.43 5.67 5.82
CA THR A 169 -26.29 5.37 4.66
C THR A 169 -25.61 4.38 3.74
N ARG A 170 -26.25 3.23 3.45
CA ARG A 170 -25.68 2.20 2.59
C ARG A 170 -25.66 2.60 1.11
N THR A 171 -24.63 2.19 0.38
CA THR A 171 -24.59 2.25 -1.10
C THR A 171 -25.34 1.07 -1.72
N GLU A 172 -25.40 1.03 -3.05
CA GLU A 172 -26.02 -0.09 -3.75
C GLU A 172 -25.14 -1.35 -3.67
N SER A 173 -23.84 -1.21 -3.85
CA SER A 173 -22.86 -2.31 -3.68
C SER A 173 -22.93 -2.94 -2.30
N GLU A 174 -23.20 -2.15 -1.25
CA GLU A 174 -23.37 -2.64 0.13
C GLU A 174 -24.68 -3.43 0.33
N ARG A 175 -25.73 -3.15 -0.47
CA ARG A 175 -27.02 -3.86 -0.41
C ARG A 175 -27.05 -5.14 -1.24
N ARG A 176 -26.13 -5.32 -2.20
CA ARG A 176 -26.11 -6.50 -3.07
C ARG A 176 -25.76 -7.77 -2.29
N VAL A 177 -26.66 -8.75 -2.33
CA VAL A 177 -26.47 -10.06 -1.67
C VAL A 177 -25.32 -10.84 -2.31
N GLU A 178 -25.14 -10.71 -3.64
CA GLU A 178 -24.09 -11.40 -4.41
C GLU A 178 -22.66 -10.98 -4.00
N ASN A 179 -22.49 -9.76 -3.49
CA ASN A 179 -21.23 -9.26 -2.96
C ASN A 179 -20.90 -9.82 -1.56
N ASN A 180 -21.85 -10.52 -0.91
CA ASN A 180 -21.63 -11.25 0.34
C ASN A 180 -21.44 -12.77 0.11
N THR A 181 -20.85 -13.15 -1.03
CA THR A 181 -20.61 -14.56 -1.40
C THR A 181 -19.12 -14.91 -1.40
N LYS A 182 -18.79 -16.17 -1.69
CA LYS A 182 -17.44 -16.75 -1.56
C LYS A 182 -16.33 -16.04 -2.37
N SER A 183 -16.66 -15.15 -3.31
CA SER A 183 -15.69 -14.45 -4.15
C SER A 183 -15.12 -13.17 -3.52
N SER A 184 -15.69 -12.68 -2.40
CA SER A 184 -15.11 -11.57 -1.62
C SER A 184 -14.87 -11.98 -0.18
N VAL A 185 -13.66 -11.70 0.32
CA VAL A 185 -13.32 -11.98 1.72
C VAL A 185 -13.99 -11.01 2.70
N LEU A 186 -14.44 -9.85 2.22
CA LEU A 186 -15.08 -8.82 3.02
C LEU A 186 -16.60 -8.94 2.88
N THR A 187 -17.29 -9.14 4.00
CA THR A 187 -18.75 -9.03 4.08
C THR A 187 -19.15 -7.71 4.71
N LEU A 188 -20.40 -7.28 4.50
CA LEU A 188 -20.94 -6.10 5.16
C LEU A 188 -20.88 -6.21 6.70
N ALA A 189 -21.19 -7.40 7.24
CA ALA A 189 -21.17 -7.65 8.67
C ALA A 189 -19.76 -7.58 9.27
N SER A 190 -18.75 -8.08 8.54
CA SER A 190 -17.35 -7.93 8.93
C SER A 190 -16.92 -6.46 8.88
N SER A 191 -17.29 -5.73 7.83
CA SER A 191 -17.01 -4.30 7.68
C SER A 191 -17.56 -3.49 8.86
N ASP A 192 -18.85 -3.68 9.19
CA ASP A 192 -19.49 -3.00 10.33
C ASP A 192 -18.81 -3.32 11.67
N THR A 193 -18.40 -4.57 11.85
CA THR A 193 -17.70 -5.01 13.06
C THR A 193 -16.33 -4.36 13.18
N TRP A 194 -15.55 -4.34 12.10
CA TRP A 194 -14.23 -3.71 12.09
C TRP A 194 -14.31 -2.20 12.29
N TRP A 195 -15.27 -1.51 11.67
CA TRP A 195 -15.49 -0.09 11.95
C TRP A 195 -15.86 0.18 13.41
N ARG A 196 -16.74 -0.63 14.00
CA ARG A 196 -17.11 -0.50 15.42
C ARG A 196 -15.90 -0.68 16.37
N LEU A 197 -14.97 -1.57 16.02
CA LEU A 197 -13.77 -1.83 16.82
C LEU A 197 -12.70 -0.75 16.61
N ALA A 198 -12.57 -0.23 15.39
CA ALA A 198 -11.53 0.72 15.01
C ALA A 198 -11.85 2.17 15.38
N LEU A 199 -13.12 2.55 15.40
CA LEU A 199 -13.52 3.93 15.69
C LEU A 199 -13.38 4.30 17.18
N PRO A 200 -13.20 5.60 17.50
CA PRO A 200 -13.30 6.08 18.87
C PRO A 200 -14.59 5.63 19.56
N ARG A 201 -14.52 5.32 20.85
CA ARG A 201 -15.68 4.81 21.61
C ARG A 201 -16.86 5.79 21.52
N GLY A 202 -18.01 5.28 21.08
CA GLY A 202 -19.24 6.06 20.91
C GLY A 202 -19.38 6.77 19.57
N ALA A 203 -18.36 6.74 18.71
CA ALA A 203 -18.48 7.18 17.33
C ALA A 203 -19.24 6.15 16.48
N ASN A 204 -19.79 6.62 15.37
CA ASN A 204 -20.47 5.83 14.35
C ASN A 204 -19.77 6.06 12.99
N ARG A 205 -20.28 5.47 11.91
CA ARG A 205 -19.65 5.51 10.58
C ARG A 205 -19.84 6.84 9.84
N GLU A 206 -20.44 7.85 10.47
CA GLU A 206 -20.36 9.25 10.00
C GLU A 206 -19.07 9.95 10.41
N HIS A 207 -18.27 9.33 11.28
CA HIS A 207 -16.98 9.86 11.70
C HIS A 207 -16.06 10.14 10.50
N PRO A 208 -15.28 11.25 10.50
CA PRO A 208 -14.42 11.61 9.37
C PRO A 208 -13.46 10.51 8.90
N TYR A 209 -12.97 9.66 9.82
CA TYR A 209 -12.11 8.51 9.50
C TYR A 209 -12.72 7.49 8.53
N CYS A 210 -14.06 7.43 8.46
CA CYS A 210 -14.76 6.56 7.52
C CYS A 210 -14.82 7.16 6.10
N LYS A 211 -14.48 8.43 5.93
CA LYS A 211 -14.63 9.16 4.66
C LYS A 211 -13.27 9.40 4.02
N PRO A 212 -13.18 9.46 2.68
CA PRO A 212 -11.96 9.91 2.03
C PRO A 212 -11.68 11.37 2.40
N VAL A 213 -10.40 11.69 2.55
CA VAL A 213 -9.92 13.07 2.71
C VAL A 213 -9.36 13.58 1.38
N GLU A 214 -9.55 14.88 1.14
CA GLU A 214 -8.99 15.56 -0.02
C GLU A 214 -7.45 15.56 0.06
N ILE A 215 -6.80 15.02 -0.97
CA ILE A 215 -5.35 14.94 -1.08
C ILE A 215 -4.89 15.60 -2.38
N LYS A 216 -3.72 16.24 -2.33
CA LYS A 216 -3.19 17.03 -3.46
C LYS A 216 -2.28 16.24 -4.38
N THR A 217 -2.17 14.93 -4.16
CA THR A 217 -1.33 14.03 -4.95
C THR A 217 -2.19 13.34 -5.98
N ARG A 218 -1.63 13.05 -7.15
CA ARG A 218 -2.27 12.15 -8.12
C ARG A 218 -2.57 10.81 -7.45
N THR A 219 -3.71 10.22 -7.74
CA THR A 219 -4.20 9.02 -7.05
C THR A 219 -4.61 7.95 -8.05
N LEU A 220 -4.12 6.73 -7.87
CA LEU A 220 -4.65 5.54 -8.53
C LEU A 220 -5.57 4.81 -7.56
N VAL A 221 -6.82 4.58 -7.96
CA VAL A 221 -7.79 3.79 -7.18
C VAL A 221 -8.08 2.50 -7.93
N CYS A 222 -7.67 1.38 -7.35
CA CYS A 222 -7.90 0.04 -7.86
C CYS A 222 -9.16 -0.53 -7.22
N VAL A 223 -10.22 -0.73 -7.99
CA VAL A 223 -11.55 -1.15 -7.52
C VAL A 223 -11.82 -2.59 -7.96
N ALA A 224 -12.31 -3.44 -7.06
CA ALA A 224 -12.75 -4.78 -7.40
C ALA A 224 -14.27 -4.79 -7.66
N GLU A 225 -14.71 -5.35 -8.79
CA GLU A 225 -16.11 -5.32 -9.24
C GLU A 225 -17.07 -6.02 -8.27
N MET A 226 -16.62 -7.07 -7.59
CA MET A 226 -17.45 -7.82 -6.63
C MET A 226 -17.24 -7.36 -5.18
N ASP A 227 -16.62 -6.21 -4.96
CA ASP A 227 -16.40 -5.66 -3.62
C ASP A 227 -17.68 -5.02 -3.07
N VAL A 228 -18.01 -5.33 -1.81
CA VAL A 228 -19.10 -4.67 -1.08
C VAL A 228 -18.89 -3.15 -0.98
N LEU A 229 -17.63 -2.69 -1.00
CA LEU A 229 -17.25 -1.28 -0.94
C LEU A 229 -17.01 -0.63 -2.32
N MET A 230 -17.34 -1.32 -3.42
CA MET A 230 -17.12 -0.82 -4.79
C MET A 230 -17.63 0.61 -4.98
N ASP A 231 -18.90 0.87 -4.63
CA ASP A 231 -19.50 2.19 -4.85
C ASP A 231 -18.77 3.28 -4.03
N ARG A 232 -18.28 2.97 -2.82
CA ARG A 232 -17.51 3.92 -2.00
C ARG A 232 -16.21 4.33 -2.69
N ALA A 233 -15.53 3.37 -3.32
CA ALA A 233 -14.30 3.62 -4.05
C ALA A 233 -14.56 4.42 -5.33
N ILE A 234 -15.69 4.19 -6.01
CA ILE A 234 -16.10 4.96 -7.19
C ILE A 234 -16.48 6.40 -6.80
N GLU A 235 -17.30 6.58 -5.78
CA GLU A 235 -17.68 7.91 -5.24
C GLU A 235 -16.46 8.76 -4.89
N MET A 236 -15.39 8.14 -4.38
CA MET A 236 -14.13 8.82 -4.14
C MET A 236 -13.48 9.33 -5.43
N CYS A 237 -13.48 8.53 -6.50
CA CYS A 237 -12.86 8.92 -7.77
C CYS A 237 -13.56 10.11 -8.42
N ASP A 238 -14.89 10.14 -8.38
CA ASP A 238 -15.73 11.18 -8.99
C ASP A 238 -15.52 12.56 -8.33
N SER A 239 -14.93 12.62 -7.14
CA SER A 239 -14.67 13.87 -6.43
C SER A 239 -13.57 14.75 -7.08
N ASP A 240 -12.65 14.15 -7.85
CA ASP A 240 -11.63 14.87 -8.62
C ASP A 240 -11.08 14.00 -9.77
N GLU A 241 -11.85 13.89 -10.86
CA GLU A 241 -11.52 13.06 -12.04
C GLU A 241 -10.18 13.44 -12.72
N LYS A 242 -9.64 14.63 -12.47
CA LYS A 242 -8.36 15.07 -13.07
C LYS A 242 -7.17 14.50 -12.31
N MET A 243 -7.30 14.34 -10.99
CA MET A 243 -6.24 13.82 -10.12
C MET A 243 -6.37 12.33 -9.84
N ASN A 244 -7.58 11.78 -9.97
CA ASN A 244 -7.89 10.40 -9.62
C ASN A 244 -8.08 9.53 -10.88
N LYS A 245 -7.20 8.53 -11.07
CA LYS A 245 -7.38 7.46 -12.05
C LYS A 245 -8.06 6.28 -11.35
N CYS A 246 -9.29 5.93 -11.78
CA CYS A 246 -10.00 4.75 -11.31
C CYS A 246 -9.81 3.58 -12.29
N VAL A 247 -9.50 2.39 -11.79
CA VAL A 247 -9.42 1.16 -12.59
C VAL A 247 -10.25 0.06 -11.91
N VAL A 248 -11.23 -0.49 -12.62
CA VAL A 248 -12.12 -1.55 -12.13
C VAL A 248 -11.66 -2.91 -12.66
N TYR A 249 -11.37 -3.86 -11.75
CA TYR A 249 -10.98 -5.23 -12.06
C TYR A 249 -12.20 -6.16 -11.96
N LYS A 250 -12.50 -6.83 -13.07
CA LYS A 250 -13.76 -7.59 -13.25
C LYS A 250 -13.71 -8.98 -12.65
N GLY A 251 -14.83 -9.41 -12.07
CA GLY A 251 -15.04 -10.77 -11.55
C GLY A 251 -14.23 -11.14 -10.30
N VAL A 252 -13.57 -10.16 -9.67
CA VAL A 252 -12.79 -10.35 -8.45
C VAL A 252 -13.39 -9.52 -7.31
N GLY A 253 -13.24 -10.00 -6.07
CA GLY A 253 -13.72 -9.33 -4.86
C GLY A 253 -12.61 -8.64 -4.06
N HIS A 254 -13.00 -8.09 -2.91
CA HIS A 254 -12.06 -7.48 -1.96
C HIS A 254 -10.85 -8.38 -1.65
N ALA A 255 -9.69 -7.76 -1.55
CA ALA A 255 -8.35 -8.33 -1.33
C ALA A 255 -7.91 -9.44 -2.30
N PHE A 256 -8.44 -9.49 -3.54
CA PHE A 256 -8.08 -10.54 -4.50
C PHE A 256 -6.57 -10.68 -4.73
N GLN A 257 -5.83 -9.57 -4.72
CA GLN A 257 -4.39 -9.54 -4.94
C GLN A 257 -3.58 -10.23 -3.84
N ILE A 258 -4.17 -10.38 -2.65
CA ILE A 258 -3.54 -11.01 -1.49
C ILE A 258 -4.09 -12.42 -1.26
N LEU A 259 -5.39 -12.65 -1.51
CA LEU A 259 -6.11 -13.82 -0.98
C LEU A 259 -6.78 -14.69 -2.06
N ASP A 260 -6.91 -14.22 -3.30
CA ASP A 260 -7.54 -15.00 -4.37
C ASP A 260 -6.49 -15.78 -5.18
N GLU A 261 -6.38 -17.07 -4.89
CA GLU A 261 -5.45 -17.98 -5.58
C GLU A 261 -6.01 -18.53 -6.90
N SER A 262 -7.20 -18.12 -7.34
CA SER A 262 -7.78 -18.57 -8.60
C SER A 262 -6.99 -18.06 -9.81
N PRO A 263 -7.13 -18.68 -11.00
CA PRO A 263 -6.53 -18.17 -12.24
C PRO A 263 -6.99 -16.75 -12.58
N LEU A 264 -8.23 -16.40 -12.25
CA LEU A 264 -8.76 -15.06 -12.47
C LEU A 264 -8.13 -14.04 -11.51
N GLY A 265 -8.07 -14.35 -10.21
CA GLY A 265 -7.40 -13.52 -9.21
C GLY A 265 -5.94 -13.24 -9.57
N HIS A 266 -5.21 -14.26 -10.01
CA HIS A 266 -3.84 -14.11 -10.51
C HIS A 266 -3.75 -13.20 -11.74
N LYS A 267 -4.64 -13.39 -12.73
CA LYS A 267 -4.67 -12.56 -13.94
C LYS A 267 -4.94 -11.10 -13.60
N MET A 268 -5.98 -10.83 -12.80
CA MET A 268 -6.33 -9.46 -12.38
C MET A 268 -5.22 -8.83 -11.53
N THR A 269 -4.50 -9.62 -10.74
CA THR A 269 -3.34 -9.12 -9.97
C THR A 269 -2.22 -8.67 -10.89
N LEU A 270 -1.93 -9.41 -11.96
CA LEU A 270 -0.92 -9.01 -12.94
C LEU A 270 -1.32 -7.75 -13.70
N GLU A 271 -2.60 -7.62 -14.09
CA GLU A 271 -3.13 -6.39 -14.70
C GLU A 271 -2.98 -5.20 -13.73
N MET A 272 -3.37 -5.37 -12.47
CA MET A 272 -3.22 -4.33 -11.45
C MET A 272 -1.77 -3.90 -11.24
N LEU A 273 -0.83 -4.85 -11.23
CA LEU A 273 0.59 -4.54 -11.12
C LEU A 273 1.12 -3.76 -12.34
N CYS A 274 0.59 -4.02 -13.55
CA CYS A 274 0.90 -3.20 -14.74
C CYS A 274 0.34 -1.78 -14.61
N ASP A 275 -0.89 -1.62 -14.12
CA ASP A 275 -1.48 -0.29 -13.91
C ASP A 275 -0.74 0.52 -12.85
N ILE A 276 -0.29 -0.12 -11.77
CA ILE A 276 0.54 0.51 -10.73
C ILE A 276 1.90 0.92 -11.31
N GLU A 277 2.55 0.07 -12.08
CA GLU A 277 3.82 0.37 -12.74
C GLU A 277 3.69 1.55 -13.71
N ALA A 278 2.66 1.54 -14.56
CA ALA A 278 2.35 2.64 -15.46
C ALA A 278 2.01 3.93 -14.71
N PHE A 279 1.29 3.85 -13.59
CA PHE A 279 1.05 5.01 -12.75
C PHE A 279 2.36 5.58 -12.19
N ILE A 280 3.27 4.74 -11.71
CA ILE A 280 4.53 5.20 -11.12
C ILE A 280 5.45 5.86 -12.16
N HIS A 281 5.56 5.32 -13.38
CA HIS A 281 6.58 5.75 -14.35
C HIS A 281 6.08 6.49 -15.59
N HIS A 282 4.78 6.40 -15.92
CA HIS A 282 4.26 6.81 -17.23
C HIS A 282 3.06 7.74 -17.16
N PHE A 283 2.76 8.31 -15.99
CA PHE A 283 1.67 9.27 -15.90
C PHE A 283 2.09 10.60 -16.51
N GLU A 284 1.66 10.84 -17.75
CA GLU A 284 1.67 12.15 -18.38
C GLU A 284 0.75 13.07 -17.57
N SER A 285 1.23 14.26 -17.20
CA SER A 285 0.40 15.30 -16.61
C SER A 285 -0.73 15.63 -17.59
N LEU A 286 -1.98 15.38 -17.19
CA LEU A 286 -3.17 15.89 -17.88
C LEU A 286 -3.16 17.43 -17.89
#